data_AF-A0A817TKA1-F1
#
_entry.id   AF-A0A817TKA1-F1
#
_cell.length_a   1.000
_cell.length_b   1.000
_cell.length_c   1.000
_cell.angle_alpha   90.00
_cell.angle_beta   90.00
_cell.angle_gamma   90.00
#
_symmetry.space_group_name_H-M   'P 1'
#
loop_
_entity.id
_entity.type
_entity.pdbx_description
1 polymer ?
#
loop_
_entity_poly.entity_id
_entity_poly.type
_entity_poly.pdbx_seq_one_letter_code
_entity_poly.pdbx_strand_id
1 'polypeptide(L)'
;IGMWAIAVTIWICDRIFCSFWISISFPYLHAIWHVLIIFSSNEAIVVCAYLIIKYQYSQANLVLYTWPNEKWGWFTLPYLKFHDDTNYLASPMNNFIMKADV
;
A
#
# COMPACT_ATOMS: atom_id res chain seq x y z
N ILE A 1 8.12 -2.09 4.41
CA ILE A 1 9.38 -2.77 3.96
C ILE A 1 9.45 -4.26 4.37
N GLY A 2 9.12 -4.63 5.63
CA GLY A 2 9.24 -6.02 6.11
C GLY A 2 8.30 -7.00 5.41
N MET A 3 7.06 -6.58 5.11
CA MET A 3 6.05 -7.41 4.42
C MET A 3 6.50 -7.85 3.02
N TRP A 4 7.20 -6.98 2.30
CA TRP A 4 7.76 -7.29 0.98
C TRP A 4 8.78 -8.43 1.04
N ALA A 5 9.73 -8.34 1.98
CA ALA A 5 10.77 -9.36 2.14
C ALA A 5 10.18 -10.72 2.50
N ILE A 6 9.15 -10.74 3.36
CA ILE A 6 8.40 -11.95 3.72
C ILE A 6 7.67 -12.52 2.50
N ALA A 7 7.01 -11.66 1.70
CA ALA A 7 6.36 -12.08 0.47
C ALA A 7 7.36 -12.74 -0.51
N VAL A 8 8.50 -12.09 -0.76
CA VAL A 8 9.55 -12.64 -1.64
C VAL A 8 10.11 -13.96 -1.09
N THR A 9 10.30 -14.06 0.22
CA THR A 9 10.76 -15.31 0.85
C THR A 9 9.75 -16.44 0.67
N ILE A 10 8.46 -16.18 0.88
CA ILE A 10 7.38 -17.16 0.68
C ILE A 10 7.29 -17.59 -0.79
N TRP A 11 7.46 -16.65 -1.73
CA TRP A 11 7.50 -16.95 -3.17
C TRP A 11 8.67 -17.86 -3.57
N ILE A 12 9.86 -17.56 -3.05
CA ILE A 12 11.06 -18.39 -3.30
C ILE A 12 10.85 -19.78 -2.69
N CYS A 13 10.33 -19.86 -1.47
CA CYS A 13 10.03 -21.14 -0.81
C CYS A 13 8.97 -21.97 -1.55
N ASP A 14 7.94 -21.33 -2.11
CA ASP A 14 6.91 -21.98 -2.93
C ASP A 14 7.50 -22.62 -4.18
N ARG A 15 8.42 -21.92 -4.86
CA ARG A 15 9.07 -22.42 -6.08
C ARG A 15 10.11 -23.51 -5.82
N ILE A 16 10.96 -23.33 -4.81
CA ILE A 16 12.07 -24.26 -4.52
C ILE A 16 11.57 -25.54 -3.86
N PHE A 17 10.62 -25.44 -2.93
CA PHE A 17 10.13 -26.58 -2.13
C PHE A 17 8.78 -27.11 -2.63
N CYS A 18 8.39 -26.82 -3.87
CA CYS A 18 7.10 -27.21 -4.46
C CYS A 18 6.78 -28.71 -4.23
N SER A 19 7.73 -29.61 -4.49
CA SER A 19 7.53 -31.06 -4.27
C SER A 19 7.34 -31.44 -2.79
N PHE A 20 7.99 -30.70 -1.87
CA PHE A 20 7.83 -30.89 -0.42
C PHE A 20 6.46 -30.41 0.06
N TRP A 21 6.01 -29.23 -0.40
CA TRP A 21 4.69 -28.67 -0.09
C TRP A 21 3.54 -29.54 -0.63
N ILE A 22 3.70 -30.11 -1.82
CA ILE A 22 2.75 -31.08 -2.39
C ILE A 22 2.73 -32.37 -1.57
N SER A 23 3.89 -32.85 -1.09
CA SER A 23 3.97 -34.06 -0.25
C SER A 23 3.25 -33.90 1.09
N ILE A 24 3.13 -32.67 1.61
CA ILE A 24 2.37 -32.38 2.83
C ILE A 24 0.95 -31.87 2.54
N SER A 25 0.48 -31.98 1.29
CA SER A 25 -0.85 -31.53 0.84
C SER A 25 -1.15 -30.06 1.14
N PHE A 26 -0.14 -29.17 1.07
CA PHE A 26 -0.26 -27.76 1.42
C PHE A 26 -0.07 -26.84 0.19
N PRO A 27 -1.05 -26.77 -0.75
CA PRO A 27 -0.98 -25.89 -1.92
C PRO A 27 -1.30 -24.41 -1.62
N TYR A 28 -1.43 -24.03 -0.35
CA TYR A 28 -1.88 -22.69 0.07
C TYR A 28 -0.77 -21.63 0.09
N LEU A 29 0.50 -22.04 -0.01
CA LEU A 29 1.64 -21.13 0.11
C LEU A 29 1.65 -20.07 -1.00
N HIS A 30 1.28 -20.47 -2.21
CA HIS A 30 1.08 -19.56 -3.35
C HIS A 30 -0.04 -18.54 -3.13
N ALA A 31 -1.16 -18.95 -2.51
CA ALA A 31 -2.27 -18.04 -2.22
C ALA A 31 -1.87 -17.00 -1.15
N ILE A 32 -1.12 -17.43 -0.14
CA ILE A 32 -0.57 -16.54 0.90
C ILE A 32 0.37 -15.50 0.28
N TRP A 33 1.17 -15.89 -0.71
CA TRP A 33 2.03 -14.95 -1.44
C TRP A 33 1.23 -13.81 -2.11
N HIS A 34 0.15 -14.14 -2.80
CA HIS A 34 -0.72 -13.14 -3.45
C HIS A 34 -1.28 -12.12 -2.46
N VAL A 35 -1.68 -12.56 -1.26
CA VAL A 35 -2.17 -11.63 -0.23
C VAL A 35 -1.05 -10.69 0.21
N LEU A 36 0.14 -11.23 0.53
CA LEU A 36 1.27 -10.44 1.02
C LEU A 36 1.79 -9.42 -0.01
N ILE A 37 1.81 -9.79 -1.29
CA ILE A 37 2.28 -8.86 -2.34
C ILE A 37 1.30 -7.72 -2.58
N ILE A 38 -0.01 -7.96 -2.42
CA ILE A 38 -1.03 -6.90 -2.50
C ILE A 38 -0.80 -5.88 -1.37
N PHE A 39 -0.61 -6.32 -0.13
CA PHE A 39 -0.32 -5.42 0.98
C PHE A 39 0.96 -4.62 0.75
N SER A 40 2.04 -5.30 0.35
CA SER A 40 3.31 -4.64 0.07
C SER A 40 3.21 -3.63 -1.08
N SER A 41 2.43 -3.92 -2.12
CA SER A 41 2.26 -3.02 -3.27
C SER A 41 1.47 -1.78 -2.86
N ASN A 42 0.47 -1.93 -2.00
CA ASN A 42 -0.26 -0.79 -1.44
C ASN A 42 0.65 0.15 -0.64
N GLU A 43 1.53 -0.39 0.22
CA GLU A 43 2.54 0.43 0.92
C GLU A 43 3.41 1.23 -0.07
N ALA A 44 3.90 0.57 -1.13
CA ALA A 44 4.76 1.21 -2.12
C ALA A 44 4.02 2.32 -2.91
N ILE A 45 2.78 2.08 -3.32
CA ILE A 45 1.96 3.05 -4.04
C ILE A 45 1.73 4.30 -3.18
N VAL A 46 1.40 4.11 -1.90
CA VAL A 46 1.16 5.21 -0.97
C VAL A 46 2.41 6.05 -0.75
N VAL A 47 3.57 5.42 -0.60
CA VAL A 47 4.86 6.14 -0.49
C VAL A 47 5.18 6.89 -1.78
N CYS A 48 5.02 6.26 -2.94
CA CYS A 48 5.24 6.92 -4.24
C CYS A 48 4.30 8.13 -4.43
N ALA A 49 3.02 7.98 -4.11
CA ALA A 49 2.05 9.08 -4.20
C ALA A 49 2.44 10.25 -3.28
N TYR A 50 2.87 9.96 -2.05
CA TYR A 50 3.36 10.97 -1.12
C TYR A 50 4.57 11.72 -1.67
N LEU A 51 5.56 11.00 -2.20
CA LEU A 51 6.77 11.60 -2.78
C LEU A 51 6.46 12.44 -4.01
N ILE A 52 5.57 11.98 -4.90
CA ILE A 52 5.16 12.72 -6.09
C ILE A 52 4.48 14.03 -5.70
N ILE A 53 3.54 13.99 -4.76
CA ILE A 53 2.82 15.20 -4.34
C ILE A 53 3.75 16.15 -3.60
N LYS A 54 4.66 15.67 -2.75
CA LYS A 54 5.65 16.53 -2.09
C LYS A 54 6.66 17.14 -3.06
N TYR A 55 7.01 16.42 -4.13
CA TYR A 55 7.88 16.93 -5.19
C TYR A 55 7.18 18.00 -6.03
N GLN A 56 5.91 17.79 -6.41
CA GLN A 56 5.14 18.73 -7.23
C GLN A 56 4.59 19.93 -6.44
N TYR A 57 4.18 19.70 -5.19
CA TYR A 57 3.52 20.67 -4.32
C TYR A 57 4.17 20.63 -2.93
N SER A 58 5.32 21.29 -2.79
CA SER A 58 6.08 21.33 -1.53
C SER A 58 5.27 21.87 -0.34
N GLN A 59 4.30 22.75 -0.60
CA GLN A 59 3.39 23.34 0.40
C GLN A 59 2.14 22.50 0.69
N ALA A 60 1.89 21.40 -0.03
CA ALA A 60 0.75 20.55 0.26
C ALA A 60 0.95 19.84 1.62
N ASN A 61 0.06 20.11 2.57
CA ASN A 61 -0.01 19.39 3.84
C ASN A 61 -0.73 18.05 3.63
N LEU A 62 0.05 17.00 3.38
CA LEU A 62 -0.43 15.63 3.32
C LEU A 62 -0.33 14.99 4.69
N VAL A 63 -1.43 14.41 5.16
CA VAL A 63 -1.45 13.64 6.41
C VAL A 63 -1.64 12.17 6.07
N LEU A 64 -0.74 11.34 6.58
CA LEU A 64 -0.83 9.88 6.47
C LEU A 64 -1.83 9.39 7.53
N TYR A 65 -2.92 8.78 7.09
CA TYR A 65 -3.88 8.12 7.98
C TYR A 65 -3.75 6.61 7.84
N THR A 66 -4.13 5.88 8.89
CA THR A 66 -4.05 4.41 8.93
C THR A 66 -5.42 3.83 9.28
N TRP A 67 -5.96 2.97 8.43
CA TRP A 67 -7.25 2.29 8.64
C TRP A 67 -7.05 0.79 8.89
N PRO A 68 -7.80 0.11 9.78
CA PRO A 68 -8.64 0.65 10.84
C PRO A 68 -7.75 1.12 12.01
N ASN A 69 -8.23 2.11 12.78
CA ASN A 69 -7.55 2.73 13.94
C ASN A 69 -6.49 1.85 14.61
N GLU A 70 -5.35 2.46 14.96
CA GLU A 70 -4.06 1.97 15.51
C GLU A 70 -4.02 0.69 16.37
N LYS A 71 -5.17 0.17 16.81
CA LYS A 71 -5.37 -1.07 17.56
C LYS A 71 -4.95 -2.35 16.82
N TRP A 72 -4.80 -2.33 15.48
CA TRP A 72 -4.40 -3.49 14.68
C TRP A 72 -3.05 -3.27 13.98
N GLY A 73 -2.03 -2.81 14.71
CA GLY A 73 -0.75 -2.30 14.20
C GLY A 73 0.06 -3.13 13.18
N TRP A 74 -0.35 -4.35 12.83
CA TRP A 74 0.26 -5.16 11.76
C TRP A 74 -0.60 -5.28 10.49
N PHE A 75 -1.89 -4.93 10.55
CA PHE A 75 -2.84 -5.00 9.42
C PHE A 75 -3.46 -3.63 9.11
N THR A 76 -2.69 -2.57 9.35
CA THR A 76 -3.13 -1.20 9.09
C THR A 76 -2.81 -0.83 7.65
N LEU A 77 -3.82 -0.45 6.88
CA LEU A 77 -3.67 0.05 5.51
C LEU A 77 -3.43 1.56 5.56
N PRO A 78 -2.23 2.05 5.18
CA PRO A 78 -1.97 3.48 5.12
C PRO A 78 -2.71 4.08 3.91
N TYR A 79 -3.32 5.25 4.09
CA TYR A 79 -3.90 6.03 3.00
C TYR A 79 -3.56 7.51 3.16
N LEU A 80 -3.47 8.20 2.03
CA LEU A 80 -3.18 9.64 2.00
C LEU A 80 -4.49 10.42 2.01
N LYS A 81 -4.54 11.46 2.84
CA LYS A 81 -5.59 12.46 2.79
C LYS A 81 -4.94 13.85 2.83
N PHE A 82 -5.46 14.76 2.04
CA PHE A 82 -5.09 16.17 2.12
C PHE A 82 -5.61 16.76 3.44
N HIS A 83 -4.75 17.50 4.15
CA HIS A 83 -5.19 18.33 5.26
C HIS A 83 -5.95 19.51 4.67
N ASP A 84 -7.27 19.49 4.82
CA ASP A 84 -8.14 20.52 4.27
C ASP A 84 -8.12 21.73 5.21
N ASP A 85 -7.11 22.58 5.05
CA ASP A 85 -7.19 23.96 5.49
C ASP A 85 -8.15 24.64 4.50
N THR A 86 -9.43 24.75 4.90
CA THR A 86 -10.59 25.22 4.13
C THR A 86 -10.54 26.67 3.63
N ASN A 87 -9.35 27.19 3.34
CA ASN A 87 -9.11 28.50 2.74
C ASN A 87 -8.34 28.45 1.40
N TYR A 88 -7.95 27.27 0.91
CA TYR A 88 -7.29 27.11 -0.41
C TYR A 88 -8.21 26.53 -1.52
N LEU A 89 -9.52 26.45 -1.27
CA LEU A 89 -10.53 25.92 -2.19
C LEU A 89 -10.67 26.69 -3.53
N ALA A 90 -9.78 27.64 -3.82
CA ALA A 90 -9.64 28.30 -5.11
C ALA A 90 -8.37 27.86 -5.89
N SER A 91 -7.74 26.74 -5.53
CA SER A 91 -6.55 26.21 -6.23
C SER A 91 -6.93 25.25 -7.37
N PRO A 92 -6.23 25.28 -8.53
CA PRO A 92 -6.53 24.47 -9.72
C PRO A 92 -6.48 22.93 -9.52
N MET A 93 -6.09 22.43 -8.34
CA MET A 93 -6.06 21.00 -8.01
C MET A 93 -7.44 20.36 -7.85
N ASN A 94 -8.49 21.15 -7.55
CA ASN A 94 -9.86 20.63 -7.41
C ASN A 94 -10.36 20.00 -8.72
N ASN A 95 -9.90 20.53 -9.86
CA ASN A 95 -10.22 20.02 -11.19
C ASN A 95 -9.48 18.73 -11.55
N PHE A 96 -8.39 18.38 -10.85
CA PHE A 96 -7.66 17.14 -11.08
C PHE A 96 -8.30 15.96 -10.35
N ILE A 97 -8.76 16.16 -9.12
CA ILE A 97 -9.43 15.10 -8.35
C ILE A 97 -10.80 14.78 -8.95
N MET A 98 -11.60 15.79 -9.31
CA MET A 98 -12.88 15.57 -10.00
C MET A 98 -12.75 14.91 -11.38
N LYS A 99 -11.57 14.93 -12.00
CA LYS A 99 -11.30 14.25 -13.28
C LYS A 99 -10.83 12.80 -13.11
N ALA A 100 -10.37 12.41 -11.93
CA ALA A 100 -9.94 11.04 -11.66
C ALA A 100 -11.11 10.15 -11.18
N ASP A 101 -12.21 10.75 -10.75
CA ASP A 101 -13.43 10.09 -10.29
C ASP A 101 -14.50 9.90 -11.41
N VAL A 102 -14.10 9.97 -12.69
CA VAL A 102 -14.95 9.67 -13.87
C VAL A 102 -14.39 8.52 -14.70
#